data_AF-A0A973BCB8-F1
#
_entry.id   AF-A0A973BCB8-F1
#
_cell.length_a   1.000
_cell.length_b   1.000
_cell.length_c   1.000
_cell.angle_alpha   90.00
_cell.angle_beta   90.00
_cell.angle_gamma   90.00
#
_symmetry.space_group_name_H-M   'P 1'
#
loop_
_entity.id
_entity.type
_entity.pdbx_description
1 polymer ?
#
loop_
_entity_poly.entity_id
_entity_poly.type
_entity_poly.pdbx_seq_one_letter_code
_entity_poly.pdbx_strand_id
1 'polypeptide(L)'
;MGSQTANTNAILHLVSTTKGFLPTRHTTSERTTLGVNLAANQGGMISYDSQENLLYVLNGTAWVNTFSDDQGFDIFQLNGTSLEASLDDNVLTNSVDLSPLLTDLETRVTALENATGAGSGTVPELLNYQTVIRDDANELVAGEDVSFRMTVLQTSSTGIPVYVETHIVTTSDLGLANFTIGSGVTSLGDF
;
A
#
# COMPACT_ATOMS: atom_id res chain seq x y z
N MET A 1 57.19 13.91 39.13
CA MET A 1 55.85 13.80 39.74
C MET A 1 55.11 15.06 39.36
N GLY A 2 54.12 14.94 38.46
CA GLY A 2 53.47 16.11 37.85
C GLY A 2 52.65 16.88 38.86
N SER A 3 53.02 18.15 39.08
CA SER A 3 52.20 19.13 39.78
C SER A 3 50.95 19.39 38.96
N GLN A 4 49.82 18.82 39.36
CA GLN A 4 48.52 19.15 38.78
C GLN A 4 47.54 19.51 39.89
N THR A 5 46.81 20.61 39.68
CA THR A 5 45.74 21.08 40.55
C THR A 5 44.72 19.96 40.73
N ALA A 6 44.43 19.60 41.98
CA ALA A 6 43.39 18.61 42.27
C ALA A 6 42.03 19.10 41.73
N ASN A 7 41.24 18.20 41.15
CA ASN A 7 39.90 18.54 40.69
C ASN A 7 39.02 18.85 41.92
N THR A 8 38.41 20.03 41.96
CA THR A 8 37.61 20.51 43.10
C THR A 8 36.32 19.72 43.33
N ASN A 9 35.88 18.96 42.33
CA ASN A 9 34.66 18.15 42.38
C ASN A 9 34.95 16.66 42.63
N ALA A 10 36.22 16.25 42.72
CA ALA A 10 36.59 14.84 42.88
C ALA A 10 37.13 14.56 44.28
N ILE A 11 36.57 13.57 44.96
CA ILE A 11 37.12 13.04 46.22
C ILE A 11 38.39 12.20 45.98
N LEU A 12 38.60 11.72 44.76
CA LEU A 12 39.77 10.96 44.34
C LEU A 12 40.18 11.40 42.93
N HIS A 13 41.38 11.97 42.80
CA HIS A 13 41.95 12.39 41.52
C HIS A 13 43.25 11.61 41.27
N LEU A 14 43.21 10.65 40.36
CA LEU A 14 44.36 9.85 39.94
C LEU A 14 44.82 10.31 38.57
N VAL A 15 46.07 10.77 38.46
CA VAL A 15 46.65 11.13 37.17
C VAL A 15 47.98 10.41 36.99
N SER A 16 48.09 9.66 35.91
CA SER A 16 49.32 9.01 35.50
C SER A 16 49.34 8.87 33.98
N THR A 17 50.51 9.05 33.38
CA THR A 17 50.75 8.79 31.96
C THR A 17 51.34 7.39 31.71
N THR A 18 51.66 6.64 32.77
CA THR A 18 52.41 5.38 32.69
C THR A 18 51.78 4.24 33.48
N LYS A 19 50.70 4.49 34.23
CA LYS A 19 49.99 3.52 35.08
C LYS A 19 48.49 3.71 34.90
N GLY A 20 47.75 2.60 34.87
CA GLY A 20 46.29 2.59 34.88
C GLY A 20 45.72 2.42 36.27
N PHE A 21 44.39 2.55 36.37
CA PHE A 21 43.62 2.12 37.53
C PHE A 21 43.15 0.67 37.31
N LEU A 22 43.32 -0.19 38.32
CA LEU A 22 42.82 -1.56 38.30
C LEU A 22 41.57 -1.66 39.18
N PRO A 23 40.35 -1.77 38.60
CA PRO A 23 39.13 -1.94 39.39
C PRO A 23 39.05 -3.31 40.05
N THR A 24 38.13 -3.46 40.99
CA THR A 24 37.81 -4.76 41.61
C THR A 24 37.35 -5.75 40.54
N ARG A 25 37.86 -6.99 40.61
CA ARG A 25 37.52 -8.06 39.66
C ARG A 25 36.64 -9.09 40.34
N HIS A 26 35.52 -9.40 39.70
CA HIS A 26 34.60 -10.45 40.14
C HIS A 26 34.32 -11.40 38.96
N THR A 27 33.88 -12.61 39.25
CA THR A 27 33.14 -13.44 38.29
C THR A 27 31.72 -12.89 38.10
N THR A 28 31.01 -13.37 37.08
CA THR A 28 29.62 -12.97 36.82
C THR A 28 28.71 -13.32 37.97
N SER A 29 28.92 -14.48 38.62
CA SER A 29 28.16 -14.88 39.80
C SER A 29 28.44 -13.95 40.98
N GLU A 30 29.70 -13.67 41.28
CA GLU A 30 30.08 -12.81 42.41
C GLU A 30 29.58 -11.38 42.22
N ARG A 31 29.72 -10.81 41.02
CA ARG A 31 29.18 -9.50 40.68
C ARG A 31 27.67 -9.47 40.86
N THR A 32 26.95 -10.45 40.34
CA THR A 32 25.48 -10.54 40.43
C THR A 32 25.03 -10.65 41.87
N THR A 33 25.71 -11.46 42.70
CA THR A 33 25.44 -11.54 44.14
C THR A 33 25.76 -10.22 44.86
N LEU A 34 26.83 -9.53 44.49
CA LEU A 34 27.11 -8.18 45.00
C LEU A 34 26.03 -7.16 44.57
N GLY A 35 25.29 -7.48 43.50
CA GLY A 35 24.18 -6.70 42.94
C GLY A 35 22.82 -6.87 43.62
N VAL A 36 22.66 -7.79 44.57
CA VAL A 36 21.35 -8.04 45.22
C VAL A 36 21.15 -7.19 46.48
N ASN A 37 19.89 -6.82 46.78
CA ASN A 37 19.49 -6.07 47.97
C ASN A 37 20.23 -4.72 48.16
N LEU A 38 20.57 -4.07 47.05
CA LEU A 38 21.27 -2.79 47.09
C LEU A 38 20.30 -1.63 47.35
N ALA A 39 20.76 -0.66 48.15
CA ALA A 39 20.09 0.61 48.33
C ALA A 39 20.60 1.61 47.26
N ALA A 40 19.76 2.59 46.89
CA ALA A 40 20.07 3.55 45.82
C ALA A 40 21.37 4.36 46.06
N ASN A 41 21.83 4.47 47.32
CA ASN A 41 23.06 5.17 47.68
C ASN A 41 24.35 4.41 47.31
N GLN A 42 24.24 3.18 46.80
CA GLN A 42 25.39 2.39 46.34
C GLN A 42 25.64 2.55 44.83
N GLY A 43 24.82 3.32 44.10
CA GLY A 43 25.04 3.62 42.69
C GLY A 43 26.42 4.24 42.43
N GLY A 44 27.03 3.90 41.29
CA GLY A 44 28.36 4.34 40.87
C GLY A 44 29.51 3.39 41.22
N MET A 45 29.25 2.26 41.90
CA MET A 45 30.26 1.21 42.07
C MET A 45 30.72 0.67 40.71
N ILE A 46 32.02 0.38 40.60
CA ILE A 46 32.65 -0.13 39.39
C ILE A 46 33.20 -1.53 39.68
N SER A 47 32.96 -2.47 38.77
CA SER A 47 33.59 -3.79 38.82
C SER A 47 33.91 -4.30 37.42
N TYR A 48 35.06 -4.94 37.27
CA TYR A 48 35.41 -5.66 36.05
C TYR A 48 34.99 -7.13 36.18
N ASP A 49 34.21 -7.61 35.22
CA ASP A 49 33.85 -9.01 35.15
C ASP A 49 34.94 -9.82 34.44
N SER A 50 35.50 -10.78 35.16
CA SER A 50 36.61 -11.62 34.69
C SER A 50 36.21 -12.72 33.70
N GLN A 51 34.93 -13.03 33.57
CA GLN A 51 34.38 -14.03 32.65
C GLN A 51 33.85 -13.37 31.38
N GLU A 52 33.14 -12.26 31.51
CA GLU A 52 32.61 -11.48 30.37
C GLU A 52 33.65 -10.51 29.78
N ASN A 53 34.75 -10.26 30.49
CA ASN A 53 35.81 -9.33 30.11
C ASN A 53 35.34 -7.88 29.92
N LEU A 54 34.30 -7.47 30.64
CA LEU A 54 33.66 -6.15 30.53
C LEU A 54 33.69 -5.39 31.86
N LEU A 55 33.71 -4.06 31.76
CA LEU A 55 33.51 -3.18 32.90
C LEU A 55 32.02 -2.96 33.13
N TYR A 56 31.60 -3.13 34.38
CA TYR A 56 30.24 -2.87 34.84
C TYR A 56 30.21 -1.72 35.83
N VAL A 57 29.16 -0.92 35.75
CA VAL A 57 28.82 0.13 36.72
C VAL A 57 27.47 -0.21 37.33
N LEU A 58 27.35 -0.08 38.64
CA LEU A 58 26.06 -0.21 39.31
C LEU A 58 25.26 1.09 39.13
N ASN A 59 24.11 1.06 38.46
CA ASN A 59 23.28 2.26 38.25
C ASN A 59 22.37 2.62 39.44
N GLY A 60 22.52 1.93 40.57
CA GLY A 60 21.69 2.05 41.77
C GLY A 60 20.66 0.94 41.93
N THR A 61 20.36 0.18 40.86
CA THR A 61 19.43 -0.96 40.90
C THR A 61 20.00 -2.23 40.28
N ALA A 62 20.90 -2.13 39.30
CA ALA A 62 21.52 -3.26 38.62
C ALA A 62 22.93 -2.94 38.11
N TRP A 63 23.74 -3.98 37.95
CA TRP A 63 25.00 -3.89 37.22
C TRP A 63 24.71 -3.75 35.73
N VAL A 64 25.04 -2.60 35.17
CA VAL A 64 24.95 -2.34 33.73
C VAL A 64 26.36 -2.32 33.16
N ASN A 65 26.54 -2.89 31.97
CA ASN A 65 27.77 -2.63 31.24
C ASN A 65 27.67 -1.23 30.62
N THR A 66 28.79 -0.56 30.44
CA THR A 66 28.83 0.79 29.85
C THR A 66 29.08 0.77 28.35
N PHE A 67 28.98 -0.41 27.73
CA PHE A 67 29.39 -0.66 26.35
C PHE A 67 28.43 -1.60 25.59
N SER A 68 27.29 -1.98 26.16
CA SER A 68 26.23 -2.61 25.36
C SER A 68 25.64 -1.55 24.46
N ASP A 69 26.02 -1.61 23.20
CA ASP A 69 25.16 -1.19 22.12
C ASP A 69 24.39 -2.46 21.70
N ASP A 70 23.08 -2.49 21.94
CA ASP A 70 22.23 -3.56 21.41
C ASP A 70 21.88 -3.20 19.97
N GLN A 71 22.65 -3.73 19.01
CA GLN A 71 22.43 -3.53 17.57
C GLN A 71 21.14 -4.21 17.06
N GLY A 72 20.28 -4.70 17.96
CA GLY A 72 18.97 -5.24 17.63
C GLY A 72 18.02 -4.16 17.14
N PHE A 73 17.24 -4.49 16.11
CA PHE A 73 16.10 -3.66 15.72
C PHE A 73 15.04 -3.74 16.81
N ASP A 74 14.74 -2.63 17.46
CA ASP A 74 13.72 -2.56 18.52
C ASP A 74 12.31 -2.44 17.92
N ILE A 75 12.14 -1.56 16.92
CA ILE A 75 10.88 -1.33 16.23
C ILE A 75 11.09 -1.40 14.71
N PHE A 76 10.23 -2.16 14.04
CA PHE A 76 10.04 -2.14 12.60
C PHE A 76 8.56 -1.90 12.30
N GLN A 77 8.23 -0.75 11.72
CA GLN A 77 6.84 -0.32 11.56
C GLN A 77 6.59 0.43 10.25
N LEU A 78 5.32 0.51 9.88
CA LEU A 78 4.84 1.40 8.83
C LEU A 78 4.10 2.58 9.46
N ASN A 79 4.45 3.80 9.06
CA ASN A 79 3.79 5.03 9.47
C ASN A 79 3.40 5.83 8.23
N GLY A 80 2.14 5.75 7.83
CA GLY A 80 1.68 6.27 6.55
C GLY A 80 2.40 5.58 5.38
N THR A 81 3.17 6.35 4.61
CA THR A 81 4.00 5.86 3.48
C THR A 81 5.45 5.62 3.85
N SER A 82 5.82 5.77 5.12
CA SER A 82 7.19 5.59 5.59
C SER A 82 7.36 4.21 6.22
N LEU A 83 8.38 3.47 5.76
CA LEU A 83 8.89 2.31 6.50
C LEU A 83 9.97 2.78 7.46
N GLU A 84 9.77 2.55 8.76
CA GLU A 84 10.63 3.10 9.80
C GLU A 84 11.26 1.99 10.64
N ALA A 85 12.53 2.19 11.00
CA ALA A 85 13.28 1.36 11.92
C ALA A 85 13.94 2.20 13.01
N SER A 86 13.90 1.70 14.25
CA SER A 86 14.65 2.27 15.39
C SER A 86 15.71 1.26 15.88
N LEU A 87 16.85 1.78 16.30
CA LEU A 87 17.89 1.04 17.01
C LEU A 87 18.12 1.74 18.36
N ASP A 88 18.08 0.97 19.44
CA ASP A 88 18.56 1.29 20.80
C ASP A 88 17.88 2.46 21.56
N ASP A 89 17.06 3.31 20.95
CA ASP A 89 16.51 4.49 21.65
C ASP A 89 14.99 4.65 21.60
N ASN A 90 14.26 3.71 21.00
CA ASN A 90 12.84 3.87 20.66
C ASN A 90 12.54 5.16 19.84
N VAL A 91 13.57 5.82 19.29
CA VAL A 91 13.48 6.97 18.41
C VAL A 91 13.72 6.49 16.98
N LEU A 92 12.85 6.91 16.08
CA LEU A 92 12.85 6.46 14.70
C LEU A 92 13.92 7.25 13.94
N THR A 93 15.06 6.63 13.67
CA THR A 93 16.22 7.32 13.07
C THR A 93 16.37 7.06 11.58
N ASN A 94 15.77 5.98 11.05
CA ASN A 94 15.86 5.62 9.64
C ASN A 94 14.46 5.38 9.07
N SER A 95 14.07 6.20 8.09
CA SER A 95 12.79 6.11 7.38
C SER A 95 13.03 5.99 5.88
N VAL A 96 12.34 5.03 5.25
CA VAL A 96 12.33 4.82 3.80
C VAL A 96 10.98 5.28 3.26
N ASP A 97 10.99 6.26 2.36
CA ASP A 97 9.78 6.79 1.71
C ASP A 97 9.28 5.83 0.62
N LEU A 98 8.05 5.33 0.78
CA LEU A 98 7.36 4.44 -0.16
C LEU A 98 6.37 5.17 -1.07
N SER A 99 6.19 6.49 -0.92
CA SER A 99 5.29 7.30 -1.74
C SER A 99 5.52 7.15 -3.26
N PRO A 100 6.77 7.03 -3.76
CA PRO A 100 7.02 6.80 -5.18
C PRO A 100 6.46 5.47 -5.69
N LEU A 101 6.50 4.41 -4.87
CA LEU A 101 5.99 3.08 -5.23
C LEU A 101 4.45 3.07 -5.22
N LEU A 102 3.83 3.76 -4.28
CA LEU A 102 2.38 3.91 -4.24
C LEU A 102 1.88 4.69 -5.46
N THR A 103 2.60 5.74 -5.86
CA THR A 103 2.29 6.53 -7.06
C THR A 103 2.38 5.69 -8.35
N ASP A 104 3.41 4.86 -8.48
CA ASP A 104 3.54 3.92 -9.61
C ASP A 104 2.38 2.92 -9.64
N LEU A 105 2.03 2.36 -8.48
CA LEU A 105 0.95 1.40 -8.38
C LEU A 105 -0.40 2.02 -8.76
N GLU A 106 -0.72 3.20 -8.24
CA GLU A 106 -1.94 3.94 -8.59
C GLU A 106 -2.00 4.25 -10.10
N THR A 107 -0.87 4.63 -10.69
CA THR A 107 -0.75 4.89 -12.14
C THR A 107 -1.02 3.62 -12.94
N ARG A 108 -0.43 2.49 -12.54
CA ARG A 108 -0.58 1.21 -13.24
C ARG A 108 -1.98 0.63 -13.06
N VAL A 109 -2.60 0.79 -11.89
CA VAL A 109 -4.00 0.43 -11.65
C VAL A 109 -4.90 1.25 -12.56
N THR A 110 -4.72 2.57 -12.62
CA THR A 110 -5.47 3.43 -13.54
C THR A 110 -5.28 3.02 -15.00
N ALA A 111 -4.05 2.71 -15.40
CA ALA A 111 -3.74 2.24 -16.75
C ALA A 111 -4.41 0.89 -17.06
N LEU A 112 -4.46 -0.02 -16.07
CA LEU A 112 -5.12 -1.31 -16.20
C LEU A 112 -6.64 -1.14 -16.26
N GLU A 113 -7.24 -0.31 -15.40
CA GLU A 113 -8.67 0.00 -15.43
C GLU A 113 -9.06 0.58 -16.79
N ASN A 114 -8.26 1.50 -17.33
CA ASN A 114 -8.45 2.03 -18.68
C ASN A 114 -8.27 0.94 -19.76
N ALA A 115 -7.31 0.03 -19.61
CA ALA A 115 -7.08 -1.05 -20.56
C ALA A 115 -8.18 -2.13 -20.52
N THR A 116 -8.73 -2.44 -19.34
CA THR A 116 -9.83 -3.38 -19.15
C THR A 116 -11.19 -2.76 -19.47
N GLY A 117 -11.34 -1.44 -19.27
CA GLY A 117 -12.47 -0.65 -19.75
C GLY A 117 -12.45 -0.46 -21.28
N ALA A 118 -11.27 -0.41 -21.88
CA ALA A 118 -11.08 -0.49 -23.34
C ALA A 118 -11.36 -1.90 -23.92
N GLY A 119 -11.71 -2.87 -23.07
CA GLY A 119 -12.21 -4.19 -23.44
C GLY A 119 -13.72 -4.26 -23.70
N SER A 120 -14.46 -3.16 -23.49
CA SER A 120 -15.75 -2.99 -24.17
C SER A 120 -15.48 -2.08 -25.35
N GLY A 121 -15.42 -2.63 -26.56
CA GLY A 121 -15.87 -1.84 -27.69
C GLY A 121 -17.19 -1.19 -27.27
N THR A 122 -17.33 0.12 -27.48
CA THR A 122 -18.65 0.74 -27.38
C THR A 122 -19.55 -0.12 -28.25
N VAL A 123 -20.43 -0.91 -27.65
CA VAL A 123 -21.50 -1.55 -28.41
C VAL A 123 -22.14 -0.38 -29.13
N PRO A 124 -22.18 -0.37 -30.48
CA PRO A 124 -22.75 0.75 -31.19
C PRO A 124 -24.13 1.01 -30.58
N GLU A 125 -24.33 2.20 -30.01
CA GLU A 125 -25.58 2.58 -29.34
C GLU A 125 -26.77 2.53 -30.30
N LEU A 126 -26.52 2.42 -31.60
CA LEU A 126 -27.47 2.46 -32.68
C LEU A 126 -26.97 1.59 -33.85
N LEU A 127 -27.88 0.90 -34.55
CA LEU A 127 -27.53 0.05 -35.69
C LEU A 127 -28.18 0.56 -36.98
N ASN A 128 -27.38 0.93 -37.98
CA ASN A 128 -27.93 1.32 -39.29
C ASN A 128 -28.42 0.09 -40.05
N TYR A 129 -29.67 0.14 -40.53
CA TYR A 129 -30.29 -0.93 -41.29
C TYR A 129 -30.80 -0.41 -42.64
N GLN A 130 -30.46 -1.13 -43.71
CA GLN A 130 -30.92 -0.87 -45.07
C GLN A 130 -31.51 -2.15 -45.65
N THR A 131 -32.68 -2.03 -46.27
CA THR A 131 -33.36 -3.16 -46.91
C THR A 131 -34.15 -2.73 -48.13
N VAL A 132 -34.55 -3.69 -48.96
CA VAL A 132 -35.43 -3.49 -50.12
C VAL A 132 -36.73 -4.24 -49.86
N ILE A 133 -37.87 -3.55 -49.98
CA ILE A 133 -39.19 -4.10 -49.71
C ILE A 133 -39.86 -4.54 -51.02
N ARG A 134 -40.42 -5.75 -50.99
CA ARG A 134 -41.17 -6.36 -52.08
C ARG A 134 -42.49 -6.93 -51.57
N ASP A 135 -43.48 -7.01 -52.43
CA ASP A 135 -44.77 -7.63 -52.15
C ASP A 135 -44.77 -9.15 -52.41
N ASP A 136 -45.94 -9.78 -52.29
CA ASP A 136 -46.14 -11.22 -52.52
C ASP A 136 -46.03 -11.63 -54.01
N ALA A 137 -46.24 -10.69 -54.93
CA ALA A 137 -45.95 -10.83 -56.35
C ALA A 137 -44.46 -10.61 -56.69
N ASN A 138 -43.62 -10.30 -55.69
CA ASN A 138 -42.20 -9.99 -55.81
C ASN A 138 -41.91 -8.66 -56.55
N GLU A 139 -42.91 -7.77 -56.66
CA GLU A 139 -42.79 -6.42 -57.18
C GLU A 139 -42.24 -5.47 -56.09
N LEU A 140 -41.62 -4.35 -56.49
CA LEU A 140 -41.05 -3.39 -55.55
C LEU A 140 -42.18 -2.58 -54.90
N VAL A 141 -42.17 -2.50 -53.56
CA VAL A 141 -43.03 -1.58 -52.82
C VAL A 141 -42.36 -0.21 -52.83
N ALA A 142 -42.69 0.63 -53.80
CA ALA A 142 -42.02 1.90 -54.07
C ALA A 142 -42.89 3.11 -53.68
N GLY A 143 -42.33 4.07 -52.93
CA GLY A 143 -43.01 5.30 -52.53
C GLY A 143 -44.11 5.12 -51.47
N GLU A 144 -44.14 3.98 -50.80
CA GLU A 144 -45.19 3.60 -49.84
C GLU A 144 -44.66 3.63 -48.41
N ASP A 145 -45.55 3.96 -47.46
CA ASP A 145 -45.23 3.93 -46.03
C ASP A 145 -45.24 2.48 -45.51
N VAL A 146 -44.09 2.03 -45.00
CA VAL A 146 -43.90 0.69 -44.45
C VAL A 146 -43.54 0.78 -42.97
N SER A 147 -44.20 -0.06 -42.15
CA SER A 147 -43.90 -0.17 -40.73
C SER A 147 -42.98 -1.34 -40.43
N PHE A 148 -41.91 -1.07 -39.68
CA PHE A 148 -40.95 -2.07 -39.21
C PHE A 148 -41.04 -2.19 -37.69
N ARG A 149 -41.12 -3.41 -37.17
CA ARG A 149 -41.04 -3.68 -35.73
C ARG A 149 -39.79 -4.49 -35.42
N MET A 150 -38.96 -3.96 -34.53
CA MET A 150 -37.76 -4.65 -34.04
C MET A 150 -38.04 -5.21 -32.65
N THR A 151 -37.55 -6.41 -32.38
CA THR A 151 -37.76 -7.08 -31.09
C THR A 151 -36.49 -7.83 -30.70
N VAL A 152 -35.97 -7.52 -29.51
CA VAL A 152 -34.85 -8.26 -28.92
C VAL A 152 -35.41 -9.27 -27.95
N LEU A 153 -35.14 -10.56 -28.20
CA LEU A 153 -35.55 -11.67 -27.34
C LEU A 153 -34.36 -12.11 -26.49
N GLN A 154 -34.60 -12.34 -25.20
CA GLN A 154 -33.55 -12.80 -24.29
C GLN A 154 -33.43 -14.32 -24.28
N THR A 155 -32.20 -14.84 -24.18
CA THR A 155 -31.85 -16.25 -23.94
C THR A 155 -32.14 -17.23 -25.08
N SER A 156 -33.19 -17.04 -25.88
CA SER A 156 -33.54 -17.92 -27.01
C SER A 156 -34.38 -17.21 -28.08
N SER A 157 -34.52 -17.81 -29.25
CA SER A 157 -35.37 -17.32 -30.35
C SER A 157 -36.87 -17.33 -30.04
N THR A 158 -37.28 -17.93 -28.92
CA THR A 158 -38.66 -17.93 -28.41
C THR A 158 -38.73 -17.30 -27.01
N GLY A 159 -37.71 -16.54 -26.62
CA GLY A 159 -37.59 -15.93 -25.30
C GLY A 159 -38.58 -14.80 -25.07
N ILE A 160 -38.52 -14.21 -23.89
CA ILE A 160 -39.31 -13.03 -23.55
C ILE A 160 -38.69 -11.82 -24.27
N PRO A 161 -39.50 -10.96 -24.91
CA PRO A 161 -38.99 -9.71 -25.47
C PRO A 161 -38.53 -8.79 -24.34
N VAL A 162 -37.31 -8.27 -24.47
CA VAL A 162 -36.72 -7.29 -23.53
C VAL A 162 -36.67 -5.89 -24.11
N TYR A 163 -36.73 -5.75 -25.43
CA TYR A 163 -36.82 -4.47 -26.13
C TYR A 163 -37.70 -4.58 -27.38
N VAL A 164 -38.54 -3.57 -27.62
CA VAL A 164 -39.39 -3.46 -28.81
C VAL A 164 -39.50 -2.02 -29.27
N GLU A 165 -39.24 -1.76 -30.54
CA GLU A 165 -39.46 -0.47 -31.19
C GLU A 165 -40.17 -0.61 -32.54
N THR A 166 -40.76 0.50 -33.01
CA THR A 166 -41.39 0.60 -34.32
C THR A 166 -40.83 1.78 -35.12
N HIS A 167 -40.59 1.57 -36.41
CA HIS A 167 -40.27 2.61 -37.39
C HIS A 167 -41.37 2.67 -38.46
N ILE A 168 -41.62 3.87 -38.98
CA ILE A 168 -42.47 4.08 -40.16
C ILE A 168 -41.60 4.81 -41.17
N VAL A 169 -41.35 4.18 -42.31
CA VAL A 169 -40.42 4.68 -43.33
C VAL A 169 -41.10 4.59 -44.69
N THR A 170 -41.09 5.68 -45.45
CA THR A 170 -41.50 5.69 -46.86
C THR A 170 -40.37 5.11 -47.72
N THR A 171 -40.67 4.11 -48.55
CA THR A 171 -39.67 3.50 -49.44
C THR A 171 -39.30 4.41 -50.61
N SER A 172 -38.09 4.24 -51.17
CA SER A 172 -37.71 4.92 -52.42
C SER A 172 -38.35 4.29 -53.66
N ASP A 173 -38.15 4.88 -54.84
CA ASP A 173 -38.54 4.31 -56.14
C ASP A 173 -37.93 2.92 -56.41
N LEU A 174 -36.86 2.57 -55.70
CA LEU A 174 -36.21 1.25 -55.76
C LEU A 174 -36.63 0.32 -54.62
N GLY A 175 -37.69 0.68 -53.87
CA GLY A 175 -38.16 -0.05 -52.70
C GLY A 175 -37.21 -0.01 -51.51
N LEU A 176 -36.21 0.88 -51.50
CA LEU A 176 -35.22 0.96 -50.41
C LEU A 176 -35.82 1.64 -49.18
N ALA A 177 -35.59 1.05 -48.00
CA ALA A 177 -35.85 1.64 -46.70
C ALA A 177 -34.54 1.72 -45.90
N ASN A 178 -34.31 2.88 -45.26
CA ASN A 178 -33.15 3.13 -44.40
C ASN A 178 -33.64 3.65 -43.05
N PHE A 179 -33.19 3.03 -41.96
CA PHE A 179 -33.47 3.50 -40.61
C PHE A 179 -32.38 3.03 -39.65
N THR A 180 -32.37 3.60 -38.44
CA THR A 180 -31.40 3.28 -37.41
C THR A 180 -32.12 2.60 -36.25
N ILE A 181 -31.83 1.31 -36.02
CA ILE A 181 -32.38 0.54 -34.92
C ILE A 181 -31.86 1.16 -33.60
N GLY A 182 -32.79 1.35 -32.66
CA GLY A 182 -32.58 2.06 -31.40
C GLY A 182 -33.07 3.52 -31.41
N SER A 183 -33.47 4.06 -32.57
CA SER A 183 -33.99 5.43 -32.70
C SER A 183 -35.49 5.52 -33.03
N GLY A 184 -36.22 4.40 -32.96
CA GLY A 184 -37.64 4.32 -33.30
C GLY A 184 -38.55 4.73 -32.15
N VAL A 185 -39.85 4.49 -32.33
CA VAL A 185 -40.83 4.64 -31.25
C VAL A 185 -40.79 3.38 -30.39
N THR A 186 -40.15 3.50 -29.22
CA THR A 186 -40.01 2.40 -28.27
C THR A 186 -41.34 2.10 -27.57
N SER A 187 -41.68 0.82 -27.49
CA SER A 187 -42.88 0.31 -26.80
C SER A 187 -42.55 -0.59 -25.61
N LEU A 188 -41.29 -1.05 -25.51
CA LEU A 188 -40.79 -1.84 -24.39
C LEU A 188 -39.27 -1.68 -24.28
N GLY A 189 -38.76 -1.53 -23.07
CA GLY A 189 -37.33 -1.49 -22.75
C GLY A 189 -36.64 -0.18 -23.15
N ASP A 190 -35.34 -0.13 -22.91
CA ASP A 190 -34.40 0.85 -23.46
C ASP A 190 -33.39 0.09 -24.32
N PHE A 191 -32.89 0.72 -25.40
CA PHE A 191 -31.98 0.08 -26.37
C PHE A 191 -30.54 0.01 -25.86
#